data_AF-A0A3D8MTS3-F1
#
_entry.id   AF-A0A3D8MTS3-F1
#
_cell.length_a   1.000
_cell.length_b   1.000
_cell.length_c   1.000
_cell.angle_alpha   90.00
_cell.angle_beta   90.00
_cell.angle_gamma   90.00
#
_symmetry.space_group_name_H-M   'P 1'
#
loop_
_entity.id
_entity.type
_entity.pdbx_description
1 polymer ?
#
loop_
_entity_poly.entity_id
_entity_poly.type
_entity_poly.pdbx_seq_one_letter_code
_entity_poly.pdbx_strand_id
1 'polypeptide(L)'
;MDIKTDADLRRFQRITEVIDGTLWIIPQNISLDCIELPNLRRVDREVQIASSSPTVKTINLPVLQKTGMITLDESGHSESVISEVYIENLTHLERQGFMGGIKVAGAENLTTFSAPRLSHAGDLSFTHSPLLSNIDVSSLQEGVTSMRFASLPSLCYSYVASLAEQLGLSIADSQQVWVSDVKSDC
;
A
#
# COMPACT_ATOMS: atom_id res chain seq x y z
N MET A 1 11.02 13.82 -1.78
CA MET A 1 12.27 13.16 -1.32
C MET A 1 12.27 11.81 -1.97
N ASP A 2 13.36 11.40 -2.63
CA ASP A 2 13.27 10.31 -3.61
C ASP A 2 14.33 9.24 -3.33
N ILE A 3 13.95 7.98 -3.49
CA ILE A 3 14.82 6.80 -3.48
C ILE A 3 14.83 6.22 -4.89
N LYS A 4 15.94 6.45 -5.63
CA LYS A 4 16.10 5.95 -7.01
C LYS A 4 17.29 5.01 -7.17
N THR A 5 18.30 5.19 -6.31
CA THR A 5 19.59 4.49 -6.37
C THR A 5 19.98 3.91 -5.00
N ASP A 6 20.96 3.01 -4.99
CA ASP A 6 21.55 2.46 -3.75
C ASP A 6 22.13 3.56 -2.83
N ALA A 7 22.60 4.67 -3.39
CA ALA A 7 23.13 5.79 -2.63
C ALA A 7 22.02 6.54 -1.88
N ASP A 8 20.87 6.76 -2.52
CA ASP A 8 19.69 7.36 -1.90
C ASP A 8 19.22 6.45 -0.76
N LEU A 9 19.02 5.16 -1.02
CA LEU A 9 18.57 4.20 -0.02
C LEU A 9 19.45 4.21 1.22
N ARG A 10 20.78 4.14 1.06
CA ARG A 10 21.74 4.20 2.17
C ARG A 10 21.68 5.50 2.98
N ARG A 11 21.20 6.61 2.40
CA ARG A 11 20.97 7.86 3.13
C ARG A 11 19.74 7.74 4.02
N PHE A 12 18.63 7.22 3.48
CA PHE A 12 17.39 7.05 4.26
C PHE A 12 17.52 6.02 5.38
N GLN A 13 18.24 4.92 5.12
CA GLN A 13 18.45 3.86 6.11
C GLN A 13 19.23 4.31 7.34
N ARG A 14 20.09 5.32 7.24
CA ARG A 14 20.99 5.70 8.33
C ARG A 14 20.39 6.67 9.34
N ILE A 15 19.65 7.67 8.89
CA ILE A 15 19.29 8.82 9.73
C ILE A 15 17.88 9.37 9.51
N THR A 16 17.15 8.91 8.49
CA THR A 16 15.89 9.57 8.14
C THR A 16 14.74 8.99 8.95
N GLU A 17 14.33 9.71 10.00
CA GLU A 17 13.17 9.35 10.81
C GLU A 17 11.87 10.02 10.35
N VAL A 18 11.97 11.24 9.82
CA VAL A 18 10.80 12.08 9.48
C VAL A 18 11.00 12.73 8.11
N ILE A 19 9.96 12.70 7.29
CA ILE A 19 9.90 13.40 6.00
C ILE A 19 8.71 14.36 6.03
N ASP A 20 9.00 15.66 6.01
CA ASP A 20 7.99 16.71 5.80
C ASP A 20 7.69 16.82 4.29
N GLY A 21 6.74 16.01 3.83
CA GLY A 21 6.34 15.95 2.43
C GLY A 21 6.05 14.53 1.94
N THR A 22 6.24 14.33 0.65
CA THR A 22 6.07 13.02 -0.01
C THR A 22 7.43 12.31 -0.12
N LEU A 23 7.42 11.03 0.27
CA LEU A 23 8.49 10.09 -0.01
C LEU A 23 8.16 9.35 -1.30
N TRP A 24 9.06 9.42 -2.27
CA TRP A 24 8.98 8.72 -3.54
C TRP A 24 9.97 7.55 -3.54
N ILE A 25 9.46 6.33 -3.65
CA ILE A 25 10.23 5.10 -3.80
C ILE A 25 10.12 4.69 -5.26
N ILE A 26 11.09 5.11 -6.07
CA ILE A 26 11.11 4.93 -7.53
C ILE A 26 12.43 4.25 -7.90
N PRO A 27 12.67 3.01 -7.45
CA PRO A 27 13.91 2.32 -7.73
C PRO A 27 14.08 2.13 -9.24
N GLN A 28 15.26 2.52 -9.74
CA GLN A 28 15.65 2.37 -11.14
C GLN A 28 16.91 1.52 -11.24
N ASN A 29 17.93 1.87 -10.46
CA ASN A 29 19.24 1.22 -10.46
C ASN A 29 19.59 0.74 -9.04
N ILE A 30 18.69 0.01 -8.42
CA ILE A 30 18.93 -0.63 -7.12
C ILE A 30 19.29 -2.09 -7.37
N SER A 31 20.43 -2.51 -6.85
CA SER A 31 20.93 -3.89 -7.02
C SER A 31 20.31 -4.87 -6.02
N LEU A 32 19.64 -4.33 -5.01
CA LEU A 32 19.00 -5.08 -3.93
C LEU A 32 17.62 -5.60 -4.34
N ASP A 33 17.23 -6.71 -3.73
CA ASP A 33 15.89 -7.28 -3.84
C ASP A 33 14.90 -6.69 -2.83
N CYS A 34 15.40 -5.97 -1.82
CA CYS A 34 14.59 -5.36 -0.78
C CYS A 34 14.97 -3.90 -0.54
N ILE A 35 13.95 -3.04 -0.46
CA ILE A 35 14.06 -1.69 0.08
C ILE A 35 13.49 -1.71 1.49
N GLU A 36 14.38 -1.59 2.48
CA GLU A 36 13.99 -1.46 3.88
C GLU A 36 14.33 -0.07 4.41
N LEU A 37 13.36 0.58 5.06
CA LEU A 37 13.54 1.86 5.74
C LEU A 37 13.34 1.70 7.27
N PRO A 38 14.36 1.17 7.98
CA PRO A 38 14.23 0.71 9.36
C PRO A 38 14.09 1.83 10.40
N ASN A 39 14.34 3.07 10.00
CA ASN A 39 14.28 4.24 10.87
C ASN A 39 13.15 5.20 10.52
N LEU A 40 12.47 5.02 9.38
CA LEU A 40 11.46 5.97 8.90
C LEU A 40 10.17 5.85 9.73
N ARG A 41 9.92 6.81 10.62
CA ARG A 41 8.76 6.82 11.53
C ARG A 41 7.57 7.59 10.99
N ARG A 42 7.79 8.65 10.21
CA ARG A 42 6.71 9.53 9.73
C ARG A 42 6.98 10.10 8.35
N VAL A 43 5.94 10.16 7.52
CA VAL A 43 5.92 10.87 6.23
C VAL A 43 4.67 11.73 6.18
N ASP A 44 4.79 13.05 6.18
CA ASP A 44 3.64 13.91 6.45
C ASP A 44 2.57 13.93 5.35
N ARG A 45 2.92 13.63 4.10
CA ARG A 45 1.95 13.64 2.98
C ARG A 45 1.65 12.25 2.46
N GLU A 46 2.64 11.56 1.92
CA GLU A 46 2.40 10.36 1.14
C GLU A 46 3.68 9.55 1.00
N VAL A 47 3.56 8.22 1.07
CA VAL A 47 4.56 7.31 0.54
C VAL A 47 4.05 6.85 -0.80
N GLN A 48 4.78 7.21 -1.86
CA GLN A 48 4.47 6.85 -3.22
C GLN A 48 5.51 5.88 -3.76
N ILE A 49 5.06 4.73 -4.24
CA ILE A 49 5.88 3.65 -4.77
C ILE A 49 5.52 3.50 -6.24
N ALA A 50 6.53 3.55 -7.11
CA ALA A 50 6.42 3.34 -8.54
C ALA A 50 7.76 2.79 -9.03
N SER A 51 7.92 1.48 -9.02
CA SER A 51 9.21 0.85 -9.34
C SER A 51 9.37 0.66 -10.83
N SER A 52 10.56 0.92 -11.37
CA SER A 52 10.97 0.44 -12.69
C SER A 52 12.19 -0.48 -12.55
N SER A 53 12.32 -1.13 -11.40
CA SER A 53 13.46 -1.97 -11.07
C SER A 53 13.10 -3.45 -11.23
N PRO A 54 13.88 -4.23 -12.01
CA PRO A 54 13.67 -5.66 -12.20
C PRO A 54 14.20 -6.53 -11.05
N THR A 55 14.71 -5.91 -9.99
CA THR A 55 15.38 -6.58 -8.87
C THR A 55 14.61 -6.42 -7.57
N VAL A 56 14.07 -5.23 -7.28
CA VAL A 56 13.36 -4.93 -6.04
C VAL A 56 12.02 -5.67 -5.99
N LYS A 57 11.93 -6.67 -5.12
CA LYS A 57 10.74 -7.50 -4.87
C LYS A 57 9.95 -7.05 -3.66
N THR A 58 10.63 -6.52 -2.66
CA THR A 58 10.01 -6.24 -1.35
C THR A 58 10.25 -4.80 -0.92
N ILE A 59 9.19 -4.11 -0.51
CA ILE A 59 9.28 -2.83 0.20
C ILE A 59 8.89 -3.05 1.65
N ASN A 60 9.79 -2.70 2.58
CA ASN A 60 9.57 -2.86 4.01
C ASN A 60 9.73 -1.51 4.74
N LEU A 61 8.67 -1.07 5.42
CA LEU A 61 8.59 0.16 6.20
C LEU A 61 8.27 -0.19 7.65
N PRO A 62 9.17 -0.93 8.35
CA PRO A 62 8.81 -1.66 9.55
C PRO A 62 8.49 -0.77 10.74
N VAL A 63 8.96 0.48 10.76
CA VAL A 63 8.74 1.42 11.86
C VAL A 63 7.93 2.65 11.45
N LEU A 64 7.38 2.68 10.24
CA LEU A 64 6.53 3.79 9.80
C LEU A 64 5.23 3.76 10.60
N GLN A 65 4.96 4.82 11.35
CA GLN A 65 3.82 4.91 12.27
C GLN A 65 2.67 5.74 11.73
N LYS A 66 2.99 6.78 10.96
CA LYS A 66 2.01 7.73 10.41
C LYS A 66 2.44 8.19 9.02
N THR A 67 1.48 8.20 8.11
CA THR A 67 1.57 8.95 6.86
C THR A 67 0.22 9.51 6.47
N GLY A 68 0.17 10.41 5.48
CA GLY A 68 -1.10 10.86 4.94
C GLY A 68 -1.73 9.81 4.02
N MET A 69 -0.97 9.26 3.08
CA MET A 69 -1.43 8.33 2.05
C MET A 69 -0.36 7.27 1.77
N ILE A 70 -0.80 6.08 1.36
CA ILE A 70 0.05 5.09 0.70
C ILE A 70 -0.44 4.92 -0.73
N THR A 71 0.44 5.17 -1.70
CA THR A 71 0.17 4.91 -3.11
C THR A 71 1.22 3.96 -3.66
N LEU A 72 0.79 2.83 -4.22
CA LEU A 72 1.56 1.98 -5.10
C LEU A 72 0.89 2.04 -6.47
N ASP A 73 1.49 2.77 -7.41
CA ASP A 73 0.95 2.90 -8.77
C ASP A 73 2.03 2.46 -9.75
N GLU A 74 1.87 1.26 -10.27
CA GLU A 74 2.79 0.64 -11.23
C GLU A 74 2.19 0.61 -12.64
N SER A 75 1.14 1.40 -12.87
CA SER A 75 0.55 1.56 -14.20
C SER A 75 1.59 2.07 -15.19
N GLY A 76 1.99 1.22 -16.15
CA GLY A 76 3.02 1.54 -17.14
C GLY A 76 4.46 1.20 -16.72
N HIS A 77 4.63 0.49 -15.61
CA HIS A 77 5.93 0.07 -15.09
C HIS A 77 6.19 -1.44 -15.31
N SER A 78 6.29 -1.86 -16.57
CA SER A 78 6.36 -3.28 -16.97
C SER A 78 7.58 -4.07 -16.47
N GLU A 79 8.62 -3.38 -15.98
CA GLU A 79 9.83 -4.01 -15.46
C GLU A 79 9.76 -4.25 -13.93
N SER A 80 8.74 -3.75 -13.25
CA SER A 80 8.62 -3.94 -11.80
C SER A 80 8.40 -5.40 -11.44
N VAL A 81 9.13 -5.87 -10.43
CA VAL A 81 8.95 -7.20 -9.83
C VAL A 81 8.54 -7.13 -8.37
N ILE A 82 8.00 -5.98 -7.92
CA ILE A 82 7.51 -5.84 -6.54
C ILE A 82 6.40 -6.85 -6.31
N SER A 83 6.64 -7.79 -5.40
CA SER A 83 5.69 -8.82 -4.99
C SER A 83 5.10 -8.55 -3.62
N GLU A 84 5.80 -7.82 -2.76
CA GLU A 84 5.39 -7.66 -1.36
C GLU A 84 5.65 -6.25 -0.82
N VAL A 85 4.66 -5.72 -0.10
CA VAL A 85 4.77 -4.46 0.64
C VAL A 85 4.36 -4.67 2.09
N TYR A 86 5.26 -4.33 3.02
CA TYR A 86 5.07 -4.48 4.46
C TYR A 86 5.21 -3.14 5.18
N ILE A 87 4.19 -2.77 5.96
CA ILE A 87 4.12 -1.51 6.73
C ILE A 87 3.61 -1.81 8.15
N GLU A 88 4.37 -2.64 8.87
CA GLU A 88 3.99 -3.31 10.11
C GLU A 88 3.47 -2.41 11.23
N ASN A 89 4.02 -1.20 11.38
CA ASN A 89 3.71 -0.30 12.49
C ASN A 89 2.82 0.89 12.12
N LEU A 90 2.30 0.94 10.89
CA LEU A 90 1.45 2.04 10.47
C LEU A 90 0.12 1.93 11.19
N THR A 91 -0.28 3.01 11.86
CA THR A 91 -1.53 3.03 12.63
C THR A 91 -2.57 3.96 12.04
N HIS A 92 -2.15 5.04 11.37
CA HIS A 92 -3.02 6.09 10.88
C HIS A 92 -2.61 6.58 9.49
N LEU A 93 -3.62 6.76 8.64
CA LEU A 93 -3.53 7.48 7.38
C LEU A 93 -4.27 8.81 7.47
N GLU A 94 -3.53 9.87 7.75
CA GLU A 94 -4.08 11.20 8.01
C GLU A 94 -3.11 12.30 7.60
N ARG A 95 -3.61 13.27 6.85
CA ARG A 95 -2.88 14.46 6.41
C ARG A 95 -3.61 15.71 6.85
N GLN A 96 -3.05 16.43 7.83
CA GLN A 96 -3.51 17.78 8.22
C GLN A 96 -5.03 17.86 8.50
N GLY A 97 -5.59 16.88 9.22
CA GLY A 97 -7.03 16.81 9.53
C GLY A 97 -7.90 16.23 8.42
N PHE A 98 -7.31 15.80 7.30
CA PHE A 98 -7.99 15.00 6.28
C PHE A 98 -7.60 13.55 6.41
N MET A 99 -8.60 12.68 6.28
CA MET A 99 -8.40 11.25 6.17
C MET A 99 -7.69 10.94 4.85
N GLY A 100 -6.59 10.20 4.90
CA GLY A 100 -5.98 9.66 3.69
C GLY A 100 -6.13 8.15 3.65
N GLY A 101 -5.62 7.52 2.61
CA GLY A 101 -6.04 6.17 2.24
C GLY A 101 -4.94 5.30 1.66
N ILE A 102 -5.37 4.22 1.04
CA ILE A 102 -4.50 3.30 0.32
C ILE A 102 -4.96 3.27 -1.13
N LYS A 103 -4.02 3.49 -2.05
CA LYS A 103 -4.20 3.27 -3.48
C LYS A 103 -3.16 2.28 -3.98
N VAL A 104 -3.60 1.13 -4.46
CA VAL A 104 -2.78 0.15 -5.20
C VAL A 104 -3.37 0.00 -6.59
N ALA A 105 -2.58 0.29 -7.62
CA ALA A 105 -3.02 0.25 -9.01
C ALA A 105 -1.91 -0.28 -9.93
N GLY A 106 -2.26 -1.22 -10.81
CA GLY A 106 -1.35 -1.69 -11.87
C GLY A 106 -0.16 -2.51 -11.36
N ALA A 107 -0.19 -2.99 -10.12
CA ALA A 107 0.90 -3.76 -9.51
C ALA A 107 0.79 -5.24 -9.92
N GLU A 108 1.25 -5.55 -11.13
CA GLU A 108 1.03 -6.85 -11.78
C GLU A 108 1.66 -8.04 -11.02
N ASN A 109 2.77 -7.80 -10.32
CA ASN A 109 3.51 -8.82 -9.58
C ASN A 109 3.17 -8.89 -8.08
N LEU A 110 2.41 -7.92 -7.56
CA LEU A 110 2.11 -7.81 -6.15
C LEU A 110 1.23 -8.98 -5.68
N THR A 111 1.69 -9.75 -4.72
CA THR A 111 0.93 -10.85 -4.09
C THR A 111 0.42 -10.46 -2.71
N THR A 112 1.16 -9.61 -2.00
CA THR A 112 0.90 -9.24 -0.61
C THR A 112 1.04 -7.74 -0.36
N PHE A 113 0.01 -7.15 0.27
CA PHE A 113 0.06 -5.84 0.89
C PHE A 113 -0.29 -5.97 2.37
N SER A 114 0.59 -5.53 3.28
CA SER A 114 0.41 -5.74 4.72
C SER A 114 0.60 -4.43 5.49
N ALA A 115 -0.44 -4.04 6.23
CA ALA A 115 -0.44 -2.95 7.21
C ALA A 115 -1.30 -3.38 8.41
N PRO A 116 -0.89 -4.41 9.17
CA PRO A 116 -1.74 -5.14 10.10
C PRO A 116 -2.18 -4.31 11.30
N ARG A 117 -1.45 -3.24 11.64
CA ARG A 117 -1.75 -2.32 12.75
C ARG A 117 -2.51 -1.07 12.32
N LEU A 118 -2.84 -0.94 11.03
CA LEU A 118 -3.58 0.20 10.52
C LEU A 118 -4.99 0.16 11.11
N SER A 119 -5.34 1.17 11.89
CA SER A 119 -6.63 1.25 12.58
C SER A 119 -7.54 2.34 12.02
N HIS A 120 -6.95 3.37 11.40
CA HIS A 120 -7.67 4.52 10.87
C HIS A 120 -7.19 4.85 9.46
N ALA A 121 -8.11 4.81 8.49
CA ALA A 121 -7.87 5.20 7.10
C ALA A 121 -9.18 5.68 6.47
N GLY A 122 -9.08 6.51 5.44
CA GLY A 122 -10.18 6.88 4.54
C GLY A 122 -10.35 5.83 3.45
N ASP A 123 -10.34 6.26 2.19
CA ASP A 123 -10.63 5.37 1.05
C ASP A 123 -9.57 4.28 0.84
N LEU A 124 -10.05 3.08 0.52
CA LEU A 124 -9.22 1.95 0.13
C LEU A 124 -9.47 1.61 -1.35
N SER A 125 -8.42 1.58 -2.16
CA SER A 125 -8.51 1.23 -3.56
C SER A 125 -7.41 0.26 -3.95
N PHE A 126 -7.80 -0.94 -4.35
CA PHE A 126 -6.93 -1.97 -4.91
C PHE A 126 -7.47 -2.32 -6.30
N THR A 127 -6.69 -2.04 -7.33
CA THR A 127 -7.13 -2.25 -8.71
C THR A 127 -6.02 -2.80 -9.60
N HIS A 128 -6.39 -3.57 -10.63
CA HIS A 128 -5.48 -4.05 -11.67
C HIS A 128 -4.20 -4.70 -11.10
N SER A 129 -4.37 -5.57 -10.11
CA SER A 129 -3.26 -6.26 -9.42
C SER A 129 -3.59 -7.75 -9.38
N PRO A 130 -3.46 -8.47 -10.51
CA PRO A 130 -4.07 -9.79 -10.70
C PRO A 130 -3.53 -10.89 -9.78
N LEU A 131 -2.29 -10.75 -9.28
CA LEU A 131 -1.67 -11.71 -8.37
C LEU A 131 -1.93 -11.39 -6.89
N LEU A 132 -2.53 -10.23 -6.58
CA LEU A 132 -2.78 -9.79 -5.22
C LEU A 132 -3.84 -10.71 -4.60
N SER A 133 -3.41 -11.49 -3.62
CA SER A 133 -4.24 -12.49 -2.93
C SER A 133 -4.30 -12.27 -1.44
N ASN A 134 -3.35 -11.52 -0.89
CA ASN A 134 -3.27 -11.22 0.53
C ASN A 134 -3.24 -9.70 0.78
N ILE A 135 -4.24 -9.20 1.48
CA ILE A 135 -4.29 -7.82 1.98
C ILE A 135 -4.51 -7.91 3.48
N ASP A 136 -3.53 -7.48 4.27
CA ASP A 136 -3.68 -7.43 5.73
C ASP A 136 -3.89 -5.98 6.18
N VAL A 137 -5.15 -5.66 6.47
CA VAL A 137 -5.57 -4.44 7.17
C VAL A 137 -6.50 -4.82 8.32
N SER A 138 -6.21 -5.94 8.97
CA SER A 138 -7.10 -6.59 9.95
C SER A 138 -7.46 -5.73 11.16
N SER A 139 -6.61 -4.78 11.56
CA SER A 139 -6.91 -3.84 12.65
C SER A 139 -7.77 -2.64 12.26
N LEU A 140 -8.16 -2.50 10.99
CA LEU A 140 -8.84 -1.32 10.50
C LEU A 140 -10.27 -1.25 11.03
N GLN A 141 -10.62 -0.16 11.72
CA GLN A 141 -11.89 -0.05 12.44
C GLN A 141 -12.66 1.21 12.10
N GLU A 142 -11.95 2.30 11.77
CA GLU A 142 -12.57 3.61 11.65
C GLU A 142 -12.15 4.32 10.37
N GLY A 143 -13.06 5.17 9.90
CA GLY A 143 -12.73 6.17 8.90
C GLY A 143 -12.97 5.80 7.44
N VAL A 144 -13.09 4.51 7.14
CA VAL A 144 -13.21 4.04 5.76
C VAL A 144 -14.58 4.42 5.23
N THR A 145 -14.60 5.31 4.24
CA THR A 145 -15.83 5.79 3.61
C THR A 145 -16.14 5.05 2.32
N SER A 146 -15.12 4.54 1.63
CA SER A 146 -15.29 3.75 0.43
C SER A 146 -14.18 2.72 0.24
N MET A 147 -14.54 1.61 -0.41
CA MET A 147 -13.65 0.54 -0.80
C MET A 147 -13.84 0.17 -2.26
N ARG A 148 -12.74 -0.03 -2.96
CA ARG A 148 -12.72 -0.37 -4.39
C ARG A 148 -11.77 -1.53 -4.61
N PHE A 149 -12.32 -2.68 -5.02
CA PHE A 149 -11.58 -3.90 -5.34
C PHE A 149 -11.90 -4.29 -6.78
N ALA A 150 -10.95 -4.14 -7.71
CA ALA A 150 -11.22 -4.48 -9.10
C ALA A 150 -10.06 -5.06 -9.90
N SER A 151 -10.36 -6.06 -10.72
CA SER A 151 -9.34 -6.80 -11.49
C SER A 151 -8.28 -7.37 -10.54
N LEU A 152 -8.79 -8.13 -9.56
CA LEU A 152 -8.05 -8.85 -8.53
C LEU A 152 -8.48 -10.34 -8.53
N PRO A 153 -8.33 -11.09 -9.65
CA PRO A 153 -8.79 -12.47 -9.77
C PRO A 153 -8.16 -13.46 -8.76
N SER A 154 -7.09 -13.09 -8.07
CA SER A 154 -6.49 -13.90 -7.00
C SER A 154 -7.02 -13.56 -5.60
N LEU A 155 -7.67 -12.41 -5.43
CA LEU A 155 -8.25 -11.99 -4.16
C LEU A 155 -9.60 -12.66 -3.95
N CYS A 156 -9.84 -13.16 -2.75
CA CYS A 156 -11.08 -13.84 -2.39
C CYS A 156 -12.21 -12.85 -2.08
N TYR A 157 -13.40 -13.10 -2.62
CA TYR A 157 -14.59 -12.28 -2.34
C TYR A 157 -14.98 -12.33 -0.86
N SER A 158 -14.85 -13.48 -0.20
CA SER A 158 -15.12 -13.63 1.25
C SER A 158 -14.25 -12.74 2.12
N TYR A 159 -13.02 -12.46 1.70
CA TYR A 159 -12.16 -11.47 2.36
C TYR A 159 -12.78 -10.07 2.26
N VAL A 160 -13.17 -9.65 1.04
CA VAL A 160 -13.80 -8.33 0.82
C VAL A 160 -15.10 -8.20 1.61
N ALA A 161 -15.90 -9.26 1.66
CA ALA A 161 -17.14 -9.34 2.45
C ALA A 161 -16.88 -9.18 3.95
N SER A 162 -15.91 -9.91 4.49
CA SER A 162 -15.56 -9.85 5.91
C SER A 162 -15.04 -8.46 6.30
N LEU A 163 -14.20 -7.84 5.46
CA LEU A 163 -13.69 -6.50 5.70
C LEU A 163 -14.82 -5.44 5.64
N ALA A 164 -15.74 -5.55 4.68
CA ALA A 164 -16.89 -4.65 4.60
C ALA A 164 -17.79 -4.76 5.84
N GLU A 165 -18.07 -5.98 6.29
CA GLU A 165 -18.83 -6.24 7.52
C GLU A 165 -18.14 -5.65 8.75
N GLN A 166 -16.83 -5.88 8.90
CA GLN A 166 -16.00 -5.32 9.97
C GLN A 166 -16.09 -3.79 10.04
N LEU A 167 -16.14 -3.12 8.88
CA LEU A 167 -16.20 -1.66 8.77
C LEU A 167 -17.64 -1.11 8.75
N GLY A 168 -18.65 -1.98 8.83
CA GLY A 168 -20.06 -1.57 8.75
C GLY A 168 -20.48 -1.01 7.38
N LEU A 169 -19.76 -1.39 6.31
CA LEU A 169 -20.02 -0.96 4.94
C LEU A 169 -20.87 -1.99 4.19
N SER A 170 -21.74 -1.51 3.30
CA SER A 170 -22.63 -2.35 2.50
C SER A 170 -22.04 -2.67 1.12
N ILE A 171 -21.86 -3.95 0.80
CA ILE A 171 -21.48 -4.38 -0.57
C ILE A 171 -22.62 -4.20 -1.58
N ALA A 172 -23.87 -4.07 -1.11
CA ALA A 172 -24.98 -3.73 -1.99
C ALA A 172 -24.97 -2.25 -2.41
N ASP A 173 -24.25 -1.39 -1.68
CA ASP A 173 -24.07 0.02 -2.02
C ASP A 173 -22.77 0.23 -2.79
N SER A 174 -22.88 0.37 -4.10
CA SER A 174 -21.73 0.59 -4.98
C SER A 174 -21.00 1.93 -4.75
N GLN A 175 -21.57 2.86 -3.98
CA GLN A 175 -20.87 4.07 -3.53
C GLN A 175 -19.94 3.79 -2.35
N GLN A 176 -20.26 2.78 -1.52
CA GLN A 176 -19.44 2.38 -0.37
C GLN A 176 -18.47 1.27 -0.73
N VAL A 177 -18.91 0.22 -1.40
CA VAL A 177 -18.04 -0.89 -1.78
C VAL A 177 -18.30 -1.28 -3.23
N TRP A 178 -17.27 -1.13 -4.06
CA TRP A 178 -17.30 -1.55 -5.45
C TRP A 178 -16.36 -2.72 -5.68
N VAL A 179 -16.94 -3.84 -6.14
CA VAL A 179 -16.23 -5.10 -6.39
C VAL A 179 -16.44 -5.53 -7.84
N SER A 180 -15.36 -5.82 -8.55
CA SER A 180 -15.42 -6.31 -9.94
C SER A 180 -14.24 -7.23 -10.24
N ASP A 181 -14.46 -8.38 -10.87
CA ASP A 181 -13.36 -9.30 -11.25
C ASP A 181 -12.47 -9.68 -10.03
N VAL A 182 -13.15 -10.15 -8.98
CA VAL A 182 -12.58 -10.73 -7.75
C VAL A 182 -13.01 -12.19 -7.68
N LYS A 183 -12.19 -13.08 -7.12
CA LYS A 183 -12.45 -14.52 -7.08
C LYS A 183 -13.71 -14.83 -6.28
N SER A 184 -14.69 -15.51 -6.90
CA SER A 184 -15.99 -15.80 -6.26
C SER A 184 -15.90 -16.82 -5.13
N ASP A 185 -15.06 -17.85 -5.30
CA ASP A 185 -15.07 -19.05 -4.45
C ASP A 185 -13.78 -19.13 -3.61
N CYS A 186 -13.89 -18.64 -2.39
CA CYS A 186 -13.07 -18.92 -1.22
C CYS A 186 -13.98 -18.75 0.02
#